data_AF-U5W2G2-F1
#
_entry.id   AF-U5W2G2-F1
#
_cell.length_a   1.000
_cell.length_b   1.000
_cell.length_c   1.000
_cell.angle_alpha   90.00
_cell.angle_beta   90.00
_cell.angle_gamma   90.00
#
_symmetry.space_group_name_H-M   'P 1'
#
loop_
_entity.id
_entity.type
_entity.pdbx_description
1 polymer ?
#
loop_
_entity_poly.entity_id
_entity_poly.type
_entity_poly.pdbx_seq_one_letter_code
_entity_poly.pdbx_strand_id
1 'polypeptide(L)'
;MDQTTPPGRARRIVLAGLTVLALAGVVFVLRRMLFMAAPTCLAGRWHGCYDTENGVLFMMLVGLPPALLVAWALARHRRPVAGSTPWRLSLAEVGLVYGTVPFVWITLMPGPGAGVVPGRLSLVPLRDLATMGPLGIGGNLVILAALGFFAPMRFAAVASVPRILALGAGCSALIEIAQYVLRLDRVSSVDDVLVNAAGAVLAGLASRRWWRGRSPSRHERVEAACAY
;
A
#
# COMPACT_ATOMS: atom_id res chain seq x y z
N MET A 1 29.99 5.02 -43.59
CA MET A 1 30.58 4.91 -42.24
C MET A 1 29.42 4.87 -41.26
N ASP A 2 28.88 3.67 -41.04
CA ASP A 2 27.58 3.45 -40.41
C ASP A 2 27.80 3.15 -38.92
N GLN A 3 27.55 4.15 -38.05
CA GLN A 3 27.74 4.01 -36.60
C GLN A 3 26.54 3.27 -35.99
N THR A 4 26.61 1.95 -35.98
CA THR A 4 25.71 1.13 -35.16
C THR A 4 26.08 1.32 -33.68
N THR A 5 25.28 2.12 -32.97
CA THR A 5 25.42 2.27 -31.52
C THR A 5 25.06 0.93 -30.84
N PRO A 6 25.87 0.40 -29.91
CA PRO A 6 25.58 -0.88 -29.29
C PRO A 6 24.33 -0.77 -28.40
N PRO A 7 23.35 -1.69 -28.53
CA PRO A 7 22.05 -1.61 -27.87
C PRO A 7 22.12 -1.57 -26.32
N GLY A 8 23.27 -1.95 -25.74
CA GLY A 8 23.52 -1.88 -24.31
C GLY A 8 23.80 -0.47 -23.76
N ARG A 9 24.30 0.47 -24.56
CA ARG A 9 24.67 1.82 -24.09
C ARG A 9 23.44 2.72 -23.95
N ALA A 10 22.55 2.70 -24.94
CA ALA A 10 21.27 3.42 -24.88
C ALA A 10 20.39 2.94 -23.73
N ARG A 11 20.25 1.61 -23.55
CA ARG A 11 19.49 1.03 -22.43
C ARG A 11 20.06 1.43 -21.06
N ARG A 12 21.38 1.45 -20.90
CA ARG A 12 22.02 1.90 -19.64
C ARG A 12 21.78 3.39 -19.39
N ILE A 13 21.86 4.24 -20.41
CA ILE A 13 21.58 5.68 -20.29
C ILE A 13 20.12 5.91 -19.89
N VAL A 14 19.17 5.20 -20.51
CA VAL A 14 17.75 5.29 -20.16
C VAL A 14 17.51 4.82 -18.71
N LEU A 15 18.07 3.70 -18.30
CA LEU A 15 17.93 3.20 -16.92
C LEU A 15 18.56 4.14 -15.89
N ALA A 16 19.74 4.69 -16.19
CA ALA A 16 20.39 5.69 -15.34
C ALA A 16 19.55 6.96 -15.25
N GLY A 17 19.03 7.46 -16.38
CA GLY A 17 18.13 8.61 -16.41
C GLY A 17 16.86 8.40 -15.60
N LEU A 18 16.19 7.25 -15.75
CA LEU A 18 15.02 6.88 -14.95
C LEU A 18 15.34 6.78 -13.46
N THR A 19 16.50 6.25 -13.11
CA THR A 19 16.95 6.14 -11.71
C THR A 19 17.19 7.51 -11.11
N VAL A 20 17.85 8.42 -11.83
CA VAL A 20 18.09 9.80 -11.40
C VAL A 20 16.77 10.55 -11.24
N LEU A 21 15.84 10.40 -12.19
CA LEU A 21 14.51 11.03 -12.10
C LEU A 21 13.71 10.48 -10.92
N ALA A 22 13.76 9.16 -10.66
CA ALA A 22 13.11 8.55 -9.52
C ALA A 22 13.71 9.05 -8.20
N LEU A 23 15.04 9.10 -8.08
CA LEU A 23 15.74 9.63 -6.90
C LEU A 23 15.44 11.11 -6.69
N ALA A 24 15.47 11.93 -7.75
CA ALA A 24 15.13 13.33 -7.69
C ALA A 24 13.67 13.55 -7.26
N GLY A 25 12.74 12.72 -7.75
CA GLY A 25 11.35 12.71 -7.32
C GLY A 25 11.18 12.36 -5.84
N VAL A 26 11.88 11.32 -5.36
CA VAL A 26 11.91 10.95 -3.94
C VAL A 26 12.45 12.10 -3.10
N VAL A 27 13.60 12.67 -3.47
CA VAL A 27 14.20 13.81 -2.76
C VAL A 27 13.28 15.02 -2.76
N PHE A 28 12.58 15.31 -3.87
CA PHE A 28 11.63 16.41 -3.96
C PHE A 28 10.43 16.23 -3.00
N VAL A 29 9.87 15.03 -2.94
CA VAL A 29 8.77 14.69 -2.01
C VAL A 29 9.26 14.79 -0.57
N LEU A 30 10.40 14.17 -0.25
CA LEU A 30 11.02 14.24 1.08
C LEU A 30 11.33 15.67 1.51
N ARG A 31 11.82 16.49 0.58
CA ARG A 31 12.09 17.91 0.81
C ARG A 31 10.80 18.63 1.21
N ARG A 32 9.72 18.47 0.45
CA ARG A 32 8.44 19.13 0.75
C ARG A 32 7.91 18.74 2.13
N MET A 33 8.03 17.47 2.50
CA MET A 33 7.63 16.96 3.81
C MET A 33 8.48 17.55 4.94
N LEU A 34 9.81 17.58 4.76
CA LEU A 34 10.75 18.14 5.72
C LEU A 34 10.54 19.63 5.95
N PHE A 35 10.23 20.41 4.92
CA PHE A 35 10.03 21.85 5.06
C PHE A 35 8.65 22.24 5.62
N MET A 36 7.61 21.43 5.38
CA MET A 36 6.23 21.75 5.83
C MET A 36 5.87 21.10 7.17
N ALA A 37 6.18 19.81 7.34
CA ALA A 37 5.74 19.04 8.50
C ALA A 37 6.74 19.11 9.67
N ALA A 38 8.05 18.98 9.40
CA ALA A 38 9.05 18.85 10.46
C ALA A 38 9.10 20.05 11.43
N PRO A 39 9.04 21.33 10.99
CA PRO A 39 9.04 22.47 11.92
C PRO A 39 7.81 22.48 12.83
N THR A 40 6.66 22.04 12.31
CA THR A 40 5.40 21.97 13.05
C THR A 40 5.46 20.88 14.11
N CYS A 41 5.98 19.70 13.74
CA CYS A 41 6.14 18.58 14.65
C CYS A 41 7.19 18.83 15.73
N LEU A 42 8.34 19.38 15.37
CA LEU A 42 9.40 19.71 16.32
C LEU A 42 9.01 20.83 17.29
N ALA A 43 8.11 21.72 16.88
CA ALA A 43 7.54 22.75 17.74
C ALA A 43 6.41 22.23 18.67
N GLY A 44 6.18 20.92 18.75
CA GLY A 44 5.16 20.31 19.61
C GLY A 44 3.71 20.49 19.12
N ARG A 45 3.51 20.99 17.90
CA ARG A 45 2.17 21.14 17.30
C ARG A 45 1.73 19.84 16.66
N TRP A 46 1.44 18.85 17.49
CA TRP A 46 1.12 17.47 17.09
C TRP A 46 -0.08 17.33 16.17
N HIS A 47 -1.02 18.27 16.23
CA HIS A 47 -2.17 18.33 15.33
C HIS A 47 -1.67 18.26 13.87
N GLY A 48 -0.85 19.23 13.44
CA GLY A 48 -0.28 19.28 12.08
C GLY A 48 0.53 18.06 11.62
N CYS A 49 0.94 17.18 12.53
CA CYS A 49 1.67 15.95 12.25
C CYS A 49 0.76 14.77 11.93
N TYR A 50 -0.44 14.75 12.49
CA TYR A 50 -1.37 13.63 12.37
C TYR A 50 -2.69 14.01 11.68
N ASP A 51 -2.98 15.29 11.49
CA ASP A 51 -4.20 15.78 10.83
C ASP A 51 -3.96 16.37 9.43
N THR A 52 -2.73 16.29 8.91
CA THR A 52 -2.40 16.67 7.53
C THR A 52 -1.79 15.52 6.74
N GLU A 53 -2.03 15.50 5.44
CA GLU A 53 -1.45 14.49 4.52
C GLU A 53 0.08 14.49 4.60
N ASN A 54 0.71 15.67 4.54
CA ASN A 54 2.17 15.80 4.61
C ASN A 54 2.71 15.41 6.00
N GLY A 55 1.99 15.73 7.07
CA GLY A 55 2.33 15.34 8.43
C GLY A 55 2.33 13.83 8.59
N VAL A 56 1.25 13.16 8.18
CA VAL A 56 1.11 11.71 8.31
C VAL A 56 2.18 10.99 7.48
N LEU A 57 2.44 11.43 6.26
CA LEU A 57 3.48 10.83 5.44
C LEU A 57 4.89 11.09 6.02
N PHE A 58 5.12 12.24 6.67
CA PHE A 58 6.36 12.51 7.39
C PHE A 58 6.50 11.59 8.62
N MET A 59 5.43 11.44 9.41
CA MET A 59 5.41 10.53 10.55
C MET A 59 5.56 9.07 10.14
N MET A 60 5.04 8.70 8.96
CA MET A 60 5.35 7.43 8.33
C MET A 60 6.86 7.36 8.11
N LEU A 61 7.51 8.28 7.40
CA LEU A 61 8.97 8.23 7.23
C LEU A 61 9.76 8.08 8.55
N VAL A 62 9.39 8.84 9.58
CA VAL A 62 10.00 8.78 10.93
C VAL A 62 9.73 7.42 11.60
N GLY A 63 8.57 6.81 11.36
CA GLY A 63 8.18 5.51 11.88
C GLY A 63 8.84 4.31 11.20
N LEU A 64 9.58 4.51 10.11
CA LEU A 64 10.17 3.40 9.35
C LEU A 64 11.26 2.65 10.15
N PRO A 65 12.25 3.33 10.78
CA PRO A 65 13.23 2.64 11.62
C PRO A 65 12.61 1.81 12.75
N PRO A 66 11.67 2.31 13.59
CA PRO A 66 11.08 1.49 14.63
C PRO A 66 10.24 0.34 14.07
N ALA A 67 9.54 0.51 12.94
CA ALA A 67 8.83 -0.60 12.28
C ALA A 67 9.80 -1.72 11.85
N LEU A 68 10.96 -1.37 11.28
CA LEU A 68 12.00 -2.35 10.91
C LEU A 68 12.60 -3.04 12.15
N LEU A 69 12.80 -2.30 13.24
CA LEU A 69 13.27 -2.88 14.51
C LEU A 69 12.25 -3.87 15.09
N VAL A 70 10.95 -3.56 15.03
CA VAL A 70 9.89 -4.49 15.44
C VAL A 70 9.90 -5.73 14.57
N ALA A 71 9.99 -5.59 13.24
CA ALA A 71 10.07 -6.73 12.33
C ALA A 71 11.28 -7.62 12.63
N TRP A 72 12.44 -7.00 12.90
CA TRP A 72 13.67 -7.70 13.28
C TRP A 72 13.53 -8.43 14.63
N ALA A 73 12.99 -7.76 15.65
CA ALA A 73 12.78 -8.35 16.97
C ALA A 73 11.84 -9.55 16.89
N LEU A 74 10.70 -9.40 16.20
CA LEU A 74 9.77 -10.50 15.94
C LEU A 74 10.44 -11.65 15.19
N ALA A 75 11.27 -11.35 14.18
CA ALA A 75 12.00 -12.38 13.45
C ALA A 75 13.01 -13.14 14.33
N ARG A 76 13.67 -12.47 15.29
CA ARG A 76 14.61 -13.09 16.22
C ARG A 76 13.93 -13.97 17.28
N HIS A 77 12.74 -13.60 17.73
CA HIS A 77 12.02 -14.37 18.75
C HIS A 77 11.18 -15.52 18.19
N ARG A 78 11.05 -15.62 16.86
CA ARG A 78 10.22 -16.64 16.22
C ARG A 78 10.99 -17.91 15.89
N ARG A 79 10.34 -19.04 16.18
CA ARG A 79 10.76 -20.34 15.66
C ARG A 79 10.38 -20.45 14.18
N PRO A 80 11.22 -21.09 13.35
CA PRO A 80 10.86 -21.40 11.97
C PRO A 80 9.56 -22.21 11.92
N VAL A 81 8.69 -21.89 10.97
CA VAL A 81 7.46 -22.63 10.70
C VAL A 81 7.60 -23.28 9.33
N ALA A 82 7.10 -24.51 9.17
CA ALA A 82 7.13 -25.21 7.89
C ALA A 82 6.60 -24.31 6.75
N GLY A 83 7.38 -24.17 5.69
CA GLY A 83 7.01 -23.38 4.52
C GLY A 83 7.10 -21.86 4.67
N SER A 84 7.58 -21.28 5.79
CA SER A 84 7.84 -19.84 5.93
C SER A 84 8.99 -19.48 6.86
N THR A 85 9.82 -18.52 6.47
CA THR A 85 10.88 -18.00 7.36
C THR A 85 10.29 -17.06 8.42
N PRO A 86 10.88 -17.01 9.63
CA PRO A 86 10.53 -16.03 10.67
C PRO A 86 10.52 -14.60 10.15
N TRP A 87 11.55 -14.24 9.40
CA TRP A 87 11.69 -12.94 8.75
C TRP A 87 10.55 -12.59 7.81
N ARG A 88 10.16 -13.53 6.94
CA ARG A 88 9.07 -13.29 5.97
C ARG A 88 7.74 -13.08 6.69
N LEU A 89 7.48 -13.82 7.76
CA LEU A 89 6.25 -13.69 8.54
C LEU A 89 6.21 -12.34 9.26
N SER A 90 7.31 -11.96 9.91
CA SER A 90 7.41 -10.68 10.63
C SER A 90 7.31 -9.47 9.68
N LEU A 91 7.98 -9.52 8.53
CA LEU A 91 7.86 -8.49 7.49
C LEU A 91 6.45 -8.42 6.92
N ALA A 92 5.76 -9.55 6.75
CA ALA A 92 4.38 -9.55 6.26
C ALA A 92 3.42 -8.88 7.26
N GLU A 93 3.53 -9.17 8.56
CA GLU A 93 2.63 -8.58 9.54
C GLU A 93 2.92 -7.10 9.78
N VAL A 94 4.19 -6.75 9.98
CA VAL A 94 4.57 -5.34 10.19
C VAL A 94 4.30 -4.54 8.93
N GLY A 95 4.69 -5.03 7.76
CA GLY A 95 4.46 -4.37 6.48
C GLY A 95 2.98 -4.21 6.17
N LEU A 96 2.14 -5.18 6.52
CA LEU A 96 0.69 -5.09 6.38
C LEU A 96 0.12 -3.91 7.19
N VAL A 97 0.45 -3.82 8.48
CA VAL A 97 -0.08 -2.77 9.35
C VAL A 97 0.53 -1.41 8.96
N TYR A 98 1.85 -1.33 8.98
CA TYR A 98 2.60 -0.10 8.78
C TYR A 98 2.42 0.48 7.36
N GLY A 99 2.27 -0.39 6.36
CA GLY A 99 2.05 0.03 4.98
C GLY A 99 0.60 0.36 4.64
N THR A 100 -0.38 -0.05 5.45
CA THR A 100 -1.82 0.18 5.15
C THR A 100 -2.43 1.26 6.03
N VAL A 101 -2.17 1.21 7.33
CA VAL A 101 -2.82 2.09 8.33
C VAL A 101 -2.62 3.58 8.03
N PRO A 102 -1.41 4.08 7.69
CA PRO A 102 -1.22 5.50 7.39
C PRO A 102 -2.03 5.99 6.20
N PHE A 103 -2.19 5.18 5.14
CA PHE A 103 -2.98 5.58 3.97
C PHE A 103 -4.48 5.51 4.23
N VAL A 104 -4.94 4.50 4.98
CA VAL A 104 -6.33 4.44 5.46
C VAL A 104 -6.63 5.63 6.39
N TRP A 105 -5.67 6.01 7.22
CA TRP A 105 -5.79 7.20 8.05
C TRP A 105 -5.93 8.46 7.18
N ILE A 106 -5.03 8.66 6.21
CA ILE A 106 -5.08 9.81 5.30
C ILE A 106 -6.43 9.93 4.60
N THR A 107 -6.96 8.83 4.07
CA THR A 107 -8.24 8.86 3.33
C THR A 107 -9.45 9.09 4.24
N LEU A 108 -9.33 8.76 5.53
CA LEU A 108 -10.37 9.02 6.55
C LEU A 108 -10.18 10.35 7.30
N MET A 109 -9.17 11.16 6.95
CA MET A 109 -9.06 12.49 7.53
C MET A 109 -10.18 13.40 7.01
N PRO A 110 -10.85 14.17 7.89
CA PRO A 110 -11.91 15.09 7.50
C PRO A 110 -11.38 16.21 6.60
N GLY A 111 -12.11 16.49 5.52
CA GLY A 111 -11.89 17.70 4.73
C GLY A 111 -12.41 18.96 5.43
N PRO A 112 -12.11 20.16 4.88
CA PRO A 112 -12.47 21.45 5.49
C PRO A 112 -13.98 21.63 5.72
N GLY A 113 -14.83 20.98 4.92
CA GLY A 113 -16.28 21.02 5.06
C GLY A 113 -16.88 19.86 5.85
N ALA A 114 -16.08 19.01 6.49
CA ALA A 114 -16.57 17.78 7.12
C ALA A 114 -17.64 18.06 8.18
N GLY A 115 -18.71 17.27 8.19
CA GLY A 115 -19.88 17.48 9.06
C GLY A 115 -20.77 18.66 8.69
N VAL A 116 -20.29 19.62 7.89
CA VAL A 116 -21.06 20.77 7.40
C VAL A 116 -21.74 20.44 6.07
N VAL A 117 -20.99 19.91 5.10
CA VAL A 117 -21.53 19.53 3.78
C VAL A 117 -22.21 18.15 3.82
N PRO A 118 -23.24 17.90 3.00
CA PRO A 118 -23.80 16.56 2.88
C PRO A 118 -22.78 15.58 2.28
N GLY A 119 -22.91 14.30 2.63
CA GLY A 119 -22.13 13.23 1.98
C GLY A 119 -22.43 13.19 0.49
N ARG A 120 -21.39 13.08 -0.35
CA ARG A 120 -21.51 13.02 -1.82
C ARG A 120 -21.29 11.58 -2.28
N LEU A 121 -22.06 11.13 -3.27
CA LEU A 121 -21.99 9.78 -3.83
C LEU A 121 -21.83 9.83 -5.35
N SER A 122 -20.94 9.00 -5.89
CA SER A 122 -20.75 8.77 -7.32
C SER A 122 -20.81 7.26 -7.60
N LEU A 123 -21.97 6.80 -8.06
CA LEU A 123 -22.23 5.37 -8.33
C LEU A 123 -22.08 5.01 -9.82
N VAL A 124 -21.78 5.99 -10.66
CA VAL A 124 -21.62 5.78 -12.11
C VAL A 124 -20.16 5.38 -12.36
N PRO A 125 -19.88 4.13 -12.79
CA PRO A 125 -18.52 3.71 -13.05
C PRO A 125 -17.86 4.56 -14.13
N LEU A 126 -16.55 4.76 -13.98
CA LEU A 126 -15.63 5.51 -14.83
C LEU A 126 -15.86 7.02 -14.88
N ARG A 127 -16.86 7.55 -14.16
CA ARG A 127 -17.18 8.98 -14.16
C ARG A 127 -16.10 9.80 -13.47
N ASP A 128 -15.76 9.41 -12.24
CA ASP A 128 -14.77 10.15 -11.45
C ASP A 128 -13.39 9.83 -12.00
N LEU A 129 -13.15 8.57 -12.40
CA LEU A 129 -11.90 8.13 -13.01
C LEU A 129 -11.54 8.95 -14.27
N ALA A 130 -12.52 9.29 -15.12
CA ALA A 130 -12.31 10.08 -16.33
C ALA A 130 -11.80 11.51 -16.06
N THR A 131 -12.05 12.03 -14.86
CA THR A 131 -11.62 13.38 -14.43
C THR A 131 -10.50 13.31 -13.39
N MET A 132 -10.14 12.10 -12.94
CA MET A 132 -9.15 11.85 -11.92
C MET A 132 -7.75 12.12 -12.49
N GLY A 133 -7.06 13.10 -11.91
CA GLY A 133 -5.68 13.40 -12.26
C GLY A 133 -4.72 12.26 -11.86
N PRO A 134 -3.50 12.20 -12.42
CA PRO A 134 -2.53 11.15 -12.13
C PRO A 134 -2.21 10.97 -10.64
N LEU A 135 -2.22 12.05 -9.86
CA LEU A 135 -2.01 12.00 -8.41
C LEU A 135 -3.18 11.32 -7.69
N GLY A 136 -4.41 11.54 -8.12
CA GLY A 136 -5.59 10.86 -7.55
C GLY A 136 -5.55 9.36 -7.84
N ILE A 137 -5.23 8.99 -9.09
CA ILE A 137 -5.08 7.59 -9.50
C ILE A 137 -3.95 6.93 -8.68
N GLY A 138 -2.78 7.57 -8.64
CA GLY A 138 -1.63 7.07 -7.90
C GLY A 138 -1.90 6.97 -6.39
N GLY A 139 -2.58 7.96 -5.81
CA GLY A 139 -2.98 7.99 -4.41
C GLY A 139 -3.88 6.82 -4.04
N ASN A 140 -4.95 6.60 -4.81
CA ASN A 140 -5.86 5.49 -4.60
C ASN A 140 -5.16 4.12 -4.77
N LEU A 141 -4.36 3.94 -5.83
CA LEU A 141 -3.62 2.69 -6.06
C LEU A 141 -2.76 2.27 -4.85
N VAL A 142 -2.23 3.22 -4.06
CA VAL A 142 -1.38 2.90 -2.90
C VAL A 142 -2.15 2.62 -1.61
N ILE A 143 -3.42 3.05 -1.48
CA ILE A 143 -4.19 2.93 -0.22
C ILE A 143 -4.21 1.49 0.29
N LEU A 144 -4.54 0.54 -0.59
CA LEU A 144 -4.63 -0.88 -0.26
C LEU A 144 -3.50 -1.73 -0.86
N ALA A 145 -2.45 -1.10 -1.39
CA ALA A 145 -1.31 -1.81 -1.98
C ALA A 145 -0.59 -2.69 -0.94
N ALA A 146 -0.31 -2.18 0.26
CA ALA A 146 0.33 -2.95 1.31
C ALA A 146 -0.54 -4.13 1.79
N LEU A 147 -1.86 -3.92 1.90
CA LEU A 147 -2.83 -4.99 2.17
C LEU A 147 -2.70 -6.10 1.13
N GLY A 148 -2.75 -5.76 -0.16
CA GLY A 148 -2.60 -6.72 -1.25
C GLY A 148 -1.25 -7.41 -1.29
N PHE A 149 -0.16 -6.69 -0.99
CA PHE A 149 1.20 -7.23 -1.01
C PHE A 149 1.42 -8.24 0.12
N PHE A 150 1.09 -7.88 1.36
CA PHE A 150 1.50 -8.63 2.55
C PHE A 150 0.44 -9.61 3.06
N ALA A 151 -0.86 -9.35 2.87
CA ALA A 151 -1.91 -10.27 3.33
C ALA A 151 -1.77 -11.70 2.75
N PRO A 152 -1.54 -11.94 1.45
CA PRO A 152 -1.38 -13.30 0.93
C PRO A 152 -0.09 -13.98 1.41
N MET A 153 0.93 -13.22 1.80
CA MET A 153 2.13 -13.77 2.44
C MET A 153 1.80 -14.31 3.85
N ARG A 154 0.93 -13.60 4.59
CA ARG A 154 0.57 -13.95 5.95
C ARG A 154 -0.55 -14.98 6.05
N PHE A 155 -1.60 -14.86 5.23
CA PHE A 155 -2.83 -15.64 5.33
C PHE A 155 -3.05 -16.45 4.05
N ALA A 156 -2.92 -17.78 4.15
CA ALA A 156 -3.16 -18.68 3.01
C ALA A 156 -4.58 -18.57 2.45
N ALA A 157 -5.56 -18.23 3.31
CA ALA A 157 -6.95 -18.00 2.93
C ALA A 157 -7.08 -16.98 1.78
N VAL A 158 -6.25 -15.93 1.75
CA VAL A 158 -6.33 -14.87 0.71
C VAL A 158 -5.24 -15.00 -0.37
N ALA A 159 -4.48 -16.09 -0.41
CA ALA A 159 -3.35 -16.29 -1.33
C ALA A 159 -3.77 -16.66 -2.77
N SER A 160 -4.70 -15.90 -3.36
CA SER A 160 -5.10 -16.01 -4.76
C SER A 160 -5.61 -14.66 -5.28
N VAL A 161 -5.45 -14.40 -6.58
CA VAL A 161 -5.82 -13.12 -7.19
C VAL A 161 -7.30 -12.76 -6.95
N PRO A 162 -8.29 -13.66 -7.14
CA PRO A 162 -9.69 -13.31 -6.90
C PRO A 162 -9.97 -12.97 -5.44
N ARG A 163 -9.29 -13.62 -4.49
CA ARG A 163 -9.47 -13.35 -3.05
C ARG A 163 -8.80 -12.05 -2.62
N ILE A 164 -7.65 -11.70 -3.22
CA ILE A 164 -7.02 -10.39 -3.03
C ILE A 164 -7.94 -9.29 -3.58
N LEU A 165 -8.52 -9.51 -4.77
CA LEU A 165 -9.49 -8.59 -5.36
C LEU A 165 -10.71 -8.40 -4.44
N ALA A 166 -11.31 -9.50 -3.97
CA ALA A 166 -12.46 -9.44 -3.07
C ALA A 166 -12.14 -8.74 -1.74
N LEU A 167 -10.97 -9.01 -1.16
CA LEU A 167 -10.49 -8.33 0.05
C LEU A 167 -10.29 -6.83 -0.20
N GLY A 168 -9.61 -6.46 -1.28
CA GLY A 168 -9.37 -5.07 -1.66
C GLY A 168 -10.67 -4.31 -1.92
N ALA A 169 -11.59 -4.89 -2.69
CA ALA A 169 -12.89 -4.29 -2.98
C ALA A 169 -13.75 -4.15 -1.71
N GLY A 170 -13.79 -5.18 -0.86
CA GLY A 170 -14.52 -5.12 0.40
C GLY A 170 -13.97 -4.07 1.36
N CYS A 171 -12.64 -4.04 1.57
CA CYS A 171 -12.01 -3.02 2.40
C CYS A 171 -12.20 -1.62 1.82
N SER A 172 -12.11 -1.44 0.51
CA SER A 172 -12.33 -0.14 -0.11
C SER A 172 -13.78 0.31 0.02
N ALA A 173 -14.75 -0.58 -0.18
CA ALA A 173 -16.16 -0.25 0.03
C ALA A 173 -16.43 0.19 1.47
N LEU A 174 -15.79 -0.43 2.47
CA LEU A 174 -15.90 0.02 3.87
C LEU A 174 -15.31 1.42 4.08
N ILE A 175 -14.20 1.76 3.43
CA ILE A 175 -13.61 3.12 3.47
C ILE A 175 -14.59 4.13 2.87
N GLU A 176 -15.11 3.85 1.69
CA GLU A 176 -16.09 4.69 1.00
C GLU A 176 -17.35 4.92 1.82
N ILE A 177 -17.90 3.84 2.40
CA ILE A 177 -19.06 3.92 3.30
C ILE A 177 -18.72 4.77 4.53
N ALA A 178 -17.55 4.58 5.13
CA ALA A 178 -17.12 5.38 6.27
C ALA A 178 -17.01 6.87 5.92
N GLN A 179 -16.41 7.20 4.77
CA GLN A 179 -16.32 8.58 4.29
C GLN A 179 -17.69 9.22 4.08
N TYR A 180 -18.64 8.46 3.51
CA TYR A 180 -20.00 8.92 3.30
C TYR A 180 -20.75 9.14 4.62
N VAL A 181 -20.77 8.13 5.50
CA VAL A 181 -21.51 8.15 6.78
C VAL A 181 -20.93 9.19 7.75
N LEU A 182 -19.60 9.29 7.81
CA LEU A 182 -18.91 10.27 8.67
C LEU A 182 -18.88 11.67 8.04
N ARG A 183 -19.42 11.85 6.83
CA ARG A 183 -19.50 13.13 6.10
C ARG A 183 -18.15 13.83 6.06
N LEU A 184 -17.10 13.13 5.64
CA LEU A 184 -15.71 13.61 5.67
C LEU A 184 -15.37 14.66 4.60
N ASP A 185 -16.37 15.27 3.96
CA ASP A 185 -16.18 16.16 2.80
C ASP A 185 -15.37 15.51 1.67
N ARG A 186 -15.63 14.22 1.45
CA ARG A 186 -15.12 13.43 0.33
C ARG A 186 -16.29 12.96 -0.54
N VAL A 187 -16.02 12.69 -1.81
CA VAL A 187 -16.99 12.01 -2.68
C VAL A 187 -16.79 10.52 -2.47
N SER A 188 -17.84 9.80 -2.08
CA SER A 188 -17.79 8.36 -2.02
C SER A 188 -18.09 7.77 -3.39
N SER A 189 -17.15 7.03 -3.96
CA SER A 189 -17.13 6.68 -5.38
C SER A 189 -16.90 5.19 -5.65
N VAL A 190 -17.63 4.64 -6.62
CA VAL A 190 -17.36 3.30 -7.17
C VAL A 190 -15.97 3.26 -7.83
N ASP A 191 -15.51 4.37 -8.41
CA ASP A 191 -14.21 4.42 -9.08
C ASP A 191 -13.05 4.31 -8.09
N ASP A 192 -13.17 4.91 -6.90
CA ASP A 192 -12.18 4.78 -5.84
C ASP A 192 -12.11 3.32 -5.34
N VAL A 193 -13.26 2.62 -5.23
CA VAL A 193 -13.28 1.16 -4.96
C VAL A 193 -12.51 0.38 -6.01
N LEU A 194 -12.75 0.65 -7.29
CA LEU A 194 -12.10 -0.05 -8.39
C LEU A 194 -10.58 0.20 -8.38
N VAL A 195 -10.15 1.45 -8.21
CA VAL A 195 -8.73 1.80 -8.23
C VAL A 195 -8.01 1.24 -7.01
N ASN A 196 -8.57 1.33 -5.81
CA ASN A 196 -7.98 0.76 -4.59
C ASN A 196 -7.85 -0.76 -4.69
N ALA A 197 -8.89 -1.44 -5.19
CA ALA A 197 -8.88 -2.89 -5.39
C ALA A 197 -7.86 -3.32 -6.46
N ALA A 198 -7.73 -2.56 -7.55
CA ALA A 198 -6.69 -2.77 -8.56
C ALA A 198 -5.29 -2.62 -7.95
N GLY A 199 -5.08 -1.60 -7.13
CA GLY A 199 -3.84 -1.38 -6.37
C GLY A 199 -3.46 -2.59 -5.50
N ALA A 200 -4.43 -3.13 -4.75
CA ALA A 200 -4.23 -4.35 -3.96
C ALA A 200 -3.85 -5.56 -4.83
N VAL A 201 -4.51 -5.77 -5.97
CA VAL A 201 -4.20 -6.87 -6.89
C VAL A 201 -2.80 -6.71 -7.48
N LEU A 202 -2.44 -5.53 -7.99
CA LEU A 202 -1.12 -5.26 -8.56
C LEU A 202 0.00 -5.52 -7.55
N ALA A 203 -0.18 -5.05 -6.32
CA ALA A 203 0.77 -5.27 -5.24
C ALA A 203 0.84 -6.75 -4.81
N GLY A 204 -0.29 -7.45 -4.76
CA GLY A 204 -0.33 -8.90 -4.49
C GLY A 204 0.33 -9.75 -5.59
N LEU A 205 0.23 -9.31 -6.85
CA LEU A 205 0.97 -9.90 -7.97
C LEU A 205 2.47 -9.65 -7.86
N ALA A 206 2.88 -8.45 -7.43
CA ALA A 206 4.28 -8.15 -7.15
C ALA A 206 4.83 -9.06 -6.04
N SER A 207 3.98 -9.47 -5.08
CA SER A 207 4.37 -10.38 -4.00
C SER A 207 4.21 -11.88 -4.28
N ARG A 208 3.77 -12.24 -5.49
CA ARG A 208 3.33 -13.60 -5.88
C ARG A 208 4.32 -14.72 -5.59
N ARG A 209 5.62 -14.47 -5.77
CA ARG A 209 6.67 -15.46 -5.52
C ARG A 209 6.75 -15.90 -4.05
N TRP A 210 6.33 -15.05 -3.12
CA TRP A 210 6.46 -15.32 -1.68
C TRP A 210 5.27 -16.08 -1.08
N TRP A 211 4.14 -16.15 -1.78
CA TRP A 211 2.94 -16.88 -1.31
C TRP A 211 2.54 -18.08 -2.17
N ARG A 212 3.09 -18.22 -3.39
CA ARG A 212 2.82 -19.39 -4.26
C ARG A 212 3.48 -20.70 -3.84
N GLY A 213 4.51 -20.66 -3.00
CA GLY A 213 5.28 -21.84 -2.60
C GLY A 213 4.64 -22.72 -1.51
N ARG A 214 3.41 -22.41 -1.06
CA ARG A 214 2.68 -23.20 -0.04
C ARG A 214 1.96 -24.43 -0.64
N SER A 215 2.63 -25.16 -1.52
CA SER A 215 2.16 -26.51 -1.86
C SER A 215 2.28 -27.37 -0.60
N PRO A 216 1.22 -28.10 -0.18
CA PRO A 216 1.36 -29.08 0.88
C PRO A 216 2.52 -30.01 0.52
N SER A 217 3.34 -30.32 1.52
CA SER A 217 4.43 -31.26 1.34
C SER A 217 3.86 -32.57 0.77
N ARG A 218 4.64 -33.31 -0.02
CA ARG A 218 4.18 -34.61 -0.56
C ARG A 218 3.69 -35.54 0.57
N HIS A 219 4.22 -35.37 1.79
CA HIS A 219 3.77 -36.07 3.00
C HIS A 219 2.31 -35.76 3.38
N GLU A 220 1.91 -34.48 3.49
CA GLU A 220 0.53 -34.11 3.85
C GLU A 220 -0.50 -34.59 2.82
N ARG A 221 -0.11 -34.68 1.53
CA ARG A 221 -0.96 -35.25 0.47
C ARG A 221 -1.11 -36.77 0.56
N VAL A 222 -0.08 -37.47 1.02
CA VAL A 222 -0.11 -38.93 1.21
C VAL A 222 -0.88 -39.28 2.49
N GLU A 223 -0.69 -38.53 3.58
CA GLU A 223 -1.48 -38.69 4.80
C GLU A 223 -2.97 -38.45 4.56
N ALA A 224 -3.33 -37.38 3.83
CA ALA A 224 -4.72 -37.11 3.46
C ALA A 224 -5.30 -38.15 2.49
N ALA A 225 -4.47 -38.80 1.68
CA ALA A 225 -4.88 -39.87 0.76
C ALA A 225 -4.98 -41.24 1.43
N CYS A 226 -4.24 -41.49 2.52
CA CYS A 226 -4.33 -42.72 3.32
C CYS A 226 -5.40 -42.63 4.43
N ALA A 227 -5.93 -41.43 4.70
CA ALA A 227 -7.00 -41.19 5.65
C ALA A 227 -8.41 -41.40 5.05
N TYR A 228 -8.51 -41.83 3.79
CA TYR A 228 -9.75 -42.12 3.07
C TYR A 228 -9.69 -43.53 2.48
#